data_AF-A0A7C4HF96-F1
#
_entry.id   AF-A0A7C4HF96-F1
#
_cell.length_a   1.000
_cell.length_b   1.000
_cell.length_c   1.000
_cell.angle_alpha   90.00
_cell.angle_beta   90.00
_cell.angle_gamma   90.00
#
_symmetry.space_group_name_H-M   'P 1'
#
loop_
_entity.id
_entity.type
_entity.pdbx_description
1 polymer ?
#
loop_
_entity_poly.entity_id
_entity_poly.type
_entity_poly.pdbx_seq_one_letter_code
_entity_poly.pdbx_strand_id
1 'polypeptide(L)'
;VKEIRLGGELVASFRPDDGTFALSIRGAELLLRNFQKPRLRAIIEETVADVVAEGRNVFAKHVVEADPEIRSGDEVIVVDERDILVAVGKAVLSGEEMVAFSRGIAVKTRIGNPLFKRN
;
A
#
# COMPACT_ATOMS: atom_id res chain seq x y z
N VAL A 1 -4.48 -2.70 -23.05
CA VAL A 1 -3.11 -2.49 -22.52
C VAL A 1 -2.99 -3.29 -21.24
N LYS A 2 -2.00 -4.19 -21.11
CA LYS A 2 -1.84 -5.04 -19.92
C LYS A 2 -0.92 -4.41 -18.87
N GLU A 3 0.09 -3.65 -19.30
CA GLU A 3 1.09 -3.01 -18.44
C GLU A 3 1.25 -1.53 -18.80
N ILE A 4 1.44 -0.70 -17.79
CA ILE A 4 1.83 0.70 -17.89
C ILE A 4 3.29 0.79 -17.48
N ARG A 5 4.13 1.33 -18.37
CA ARG A 5 5.57 1.48 -18.16
C ARG A 5 6.02 2.92 -18.36
N LEU A 6 6.99 3.37 -17.59
CA LEU A 6 7.65 4.67 -17.73
C LEU A 6 9.16 4.46 -17.80
N GLY A 7 9.80 4.89 -18.89
CA GLY A 7 11.24 4.68 -19.09
C GLY A 7 11.67 3.20 -19.11
N GLY A 8 10.75 2.29 -19.45
CA GLY A 8 10.99 0.84 -19.44
C GLY A 8 10.66 0.14 -18.12
N GLU A 9 10.53 0.88 -17.01
CA GLU A 9 10.15 0.34 -15.71
C GLU A 9 8.64 0.16 -15.59
N LEU A 10 8.20 -0.92 -14.95
CA LEU A 10 6.78 -1.18 -14.67
C LEU A 10 6.26 -0.20 -13.63
N VAL A 11 5.16 0.48 -13.92
CA VAL A 11 4.46 1.41 -13.02
C VAL A 11 3.20 0.76 -12.47
N ALA A 12 2.40 0.14 -13.34
CA ALA A 12 1.19 -0.56 -12.95
C ALA A 12 0.82 -1.62 -13.98
N SER A 13 0.02 -2.61 -13.56
CA SER A 13 -0.57 -3.61 -14.46
C SER A 13 -2.08 -3.54 -14.37
N PHE A 14 -2.76 -3.51 -15.52
CA PHE A 14 -4.21 -3.56 -15.58
C PHE A 14 -4.69 -4.98 -15.21
N ARG A 15 -5.68 -5.06 -14.32
CA ARG A 15 -6.32 -6.30 -13.88
C ARG A 15 -7.72 -6.39 -14.49
N PRO A 16 -7.93 -7.24 -15.51
CA PRO A 16 -9.23 -7.34 -16.17
C PRO A 16 -10.35 -7.85 -15.24
N ASP A 17 -10.02 -8.74 -14.29
CA ASP A 17 -11.00 -9.41 -13.44
C ASP A 17 -11.78 -8.44 -12.54
N ASP A 18 -11.13 -7.38 -12.07
CA ASP A 18 -11.72 -6.38 -11.17
C ASP A 18 -11.66 -4.95 -11.73
N GLY A 19 -11.16 -4.77 -12.97
CA GLY A 19 -11.10 -3.46 -13.64
C GLY A 19 -10.13 -2.45 -12.99
N THR A 20 -9.25 -2.91 -12.10
CA THR A 20 -8.34 -2.05 -11.33
C THR A 20 -6.90 -2.11 -11.86
N PHE A 21 -6.03 -1.27 -11.30
CA PHE A 21 -4.60 -1.32 -11.56
C PHE A 21 -3.86 -1.86 -10.32
N ALA A 22 -3.01 -2.87 -10.52
CA ALA A 22 -2.03 -3.28 -9.52
C ALA A 22 -0.77 -2.42 -9.67
N LEU A 23 -0.41 -1.69 -8.62
CA LEU A 23 0.81 -0.88 -8.60
C LEU A 23 2.05 -1.76 -8.45
N SER A 24 3.14 -1.30 -9.08
CA SER A 24 4.50 -1.67 -8.70
C SER A 24 5.01 -0.74 -7.59
N ILE A 25 6.17 -1.05 -7.00
CA ILE A 25 6.88 -0.15 -6.09
C ILE A 25 7.16 1.19 -6.78
N ARG A 26 7.64 1.17 -8.03
CA ARG A 26 7.91 2.38 -8.80
C ARG A 26 6.65 3.23 -9.02
N GLY A 27 5.52 2.60 -9.29
CA GLY A 27 4.25 3.31 -9.42
C GLY A 27 3.80 3.95 -8.12
N ALA A 28 3.94 3.26 -7.00
CA ALA A 28 3.66 3.83 -5.69
C ALA A 28 4.57 5.03 -5.37
N GLU A 29 5.87 4.96 -5.66
CA GLU A 29 6.79 6.11 -5.48
C GLU A 29 6.33 7.36 -6.26
N LEU A 30 5.89 7.16 -7.51
CA LEU A 30 5.40 8.27 -8.34
C LEU A 30 4.15 8.89 -7.73
N LEU A 31 3.24 8.08 -7.19
CA LEU A 31 2.04 8.57 -6.52
C LEU A 31 2.39 9.28 -5.21
N LEU A 32 3.25 8.71 -4.35
CA LEU A 32 3.63 9.34 -3.09
C LEU A 32 4.23 10.75 -3.28
N ARG A 33 5.01 10.96 -4.36
CA ARG A 33 5.58 12.27 -4.70
C ARG A 33 4.56 13.31 -5.13
N ASN A 34 3.40 12.90 -5.64
CA ASN A 34 2.40 13.79 -6.25
C ASN A 34 1.10 13.91 -5.43
N PHE A 35 0.87 13.01 -4.47
CA PHE A 35 -0.33 12.99 -3.63
C PHE A 35 0.06 13.20 -2.16
N GLN A 36 -0.58 14.16 -1.51
CA GLN A 36 -0.37 14.47 -0.09
C GLN A 36 -0.93 13.36 0.82
N LYS A 37 -0.28 13.16 1.97
CA LYS A 37 -0.78 12.27 3.04
C LYS A 37 -2.18 12.76 3.51
N PRO A 38 -3.14 11.85 3.78
CA PRO A 38 -3.03 10.39 3.75
C PRO A 38 -3.39 9.75 2.41
N ARG A 39 -3.61 10.50 1.32
CA ARG A 39 -4.20 9.97 0.08
C ARG A 39 -3.49 8.71 -0.44
N LEU A 40 -4.27 7.66 -0.70
CA LEU A 40 -3.88 6.31 -1.12
C LEU A 40 -3.04 5.49 -0.12
N ARG A 41 -2.85 5.99 1.11
CA ARG A 41 -1.95 5.38 2.08
C ARG A 41 -2.69 4.60 3.16
N ALA A 42 -2.10 3.48 3.56
CA ALA A 42 -2.27 2.90 4.88
C ALA A 42 -0.94 3.07 5.64
N ILE A 43 -0.97 3.82 6.73
CA ILE A 43 0.20 4.12 7.56
C ILE A 43 0.26 3.09 8.68
N ILE A 44 1.40 2.39 8.79
CA ILE A 44 1.62 1.33 9.76
C ILE A 44 2.66 1.71 10.80
N GLU A 45 2.55 1.11 11.98
CA GLU A 45 3.55 1.21 13.04
C GLU A 45 4.94 0.84 12.50
N GLU A 46 5.96 1.64 12.83
CA GLU A 46 7.32 1.34 12.34
C GLU A 46 7.85 -0.02 12.81
N THR A 47 7.34 -0.54 13.94
CA THR A 47 7.75 -1.81 14.54
C THR A 47 7.45 -3.03 13.66
N VAL A 48 6.53 -2.91 12.71
CA VAL A 48 6.16 -4.00 11.79
C VAL A 48 6.55 -3.73 10.34
N ALA A 49 7.13 -2.56 10.04
CA ALA A 49 7.42 -2.14 8.69
C ALA A 49 8.37 -3.10 7.96
N ASP A 50 9.43 -3.59 8.63
CA ASP A 50 10.39 -4.54 8.04
C ASP A 50 9.70 -5.85 7.63
N VAL A 51 8.81 -6.37 8.47
CA VAL A 51 8.05 -7.60 8.20
C VAL A 51 7.10 -7.41 7.01
N VAL A 52 6.49 -6.23 6.87
CA VAL A 52 5.61 -5.92 5.74
C VAL A 52 6.41 -5.69 4.46
N ALA A 53 7.61 -5.11 4.55
CA ALA A 53 8.53 -4.93 3.42
C ALA A 53 9.02 -6.28 2.83
N GLU A 54 9.02 -7.35 3.62
CA GLU A 54 9.23 -8.73 3.14
C GLU A 54 8.01 -9.32 2.39
N GLY A 55 6.91 -8.57 2.28
CA GLY A 55 5.70 -8.98 1.58
C GLY A 55 4.62 -9.60 2.46
N ARG A 56 4.74 -9.51 3.79
CA ARG A 56 3.69 -9.97 4.72
C ARG A 56 2.50 -9.02 4.71
N ASN A 57 1.31 -9.57 4.94
CA ASN A 57 0.06 -8.79 5.00
C ASN A 57 0.06 -7.80 6.17
N VAL A 58 -0.60 -6.67 5.99
CA VAL A 58 -0.83 -5.68 7.04
C VAL A 58 -2.05 -6.11 7.85
N PHE A 59 -1.90 -6.19 9.16
CA PHE A 59 -3.00 -6.43 10.09
C PHE A 59 -3.55 -5.09 10.62
N ALA A 60 -4.87 -5.01 10.80
CA ALA A 60 -5.55 -3.78 11.22
C ALA A 60 -5.00 -3.20 12.53
N LYS A 61 -4.63 -4.05 13.48
CA LYS A 61 -4.02 -3.65 14.76
C LYS A 61 -2.71 -2.86 14.65
N HIS A 62 -2.06 -2.86 13.49
CA HIS A 62 -0.82 -2.13 13.23
C HIS A 62 -1.02 -0.90 12.35
N VAL A 63 -2.25 -0.61 11.93
CA VAL A 63 -2.55 0.60 11.13
C VAL A 63 -2.79 1.75 12.09
N VAL A 64 -1.96 2.79 11.97
CA VAL A 64 -2.02 4.00 12.80
C VAL A 64 -2.98 5.03 12.19
N GLU A 65 -2.99 5.12 10.86
CA GLU A 65 -3.80 6.07 10.09
C GLU A 65 -3.99 5.49 8.67
N ALA A 66 -5.10 5.81 8.01
CA ALA A 66 -5.32 5.44 6.62
C ALA A 66 -6.12 6.54 5.90
N ASP A 67 -6.01 6.59 4.57
CA ASP A 67 -6.88 7.45 3.75
C ASP A 67 -8.36 7.08 3.96
N PRO A 68 -9.22 7.99 4.46
CA PRO A 68 -10.64 7.69 4.68
C PRO A 68 -11.39 7.37 3.38
N GLU A 69 -10.85 7.75 2.22
CA GLU A 69 -11.45 7.43 0.92
C GLU A 69 -11.14 6.01 0.43
N ILE A 70 -10.20 5.28 1.06
CA ILE A 70 -9.95 3.88 0.71
C ILE A 70 -11.21 3.05 0.97
N ARG A 71 -11.59 2.26 -0.03
CA ARG A 71 -12.63 1.24 0.03
C ARG A 71 -12.01 -0.16 -0.04
N SER A 72 -12.75 -1.15 0.47
CA SER A 72 -12.35 -2.54 0.32
C SER A 72 -12.20 -2.89 -1.17
N GLY A 73 -11.08 -3.52 -1.51
CA GLY A 73 -10.72 -3.84 -2.87
C GLY A 73 -9.91 -2.77 -3.60
N ASP A 74 -9.72 -1.58 -3.03
CA ASP A 74 -8.85 -0.58 -3.62
C ASP A 74 -7.38 -0.99 -3.57
N GLU A 75 -6.63 -0.41 -4.48
CA GLU A 75 -5.18 -0.51 -4.50
C GLU A 75 -4.60 0.47 -3.48
N VAL A 76 -3.71 -0.01 -2.61
CA VAL A 76 -3.20 0.74 -1.45
C VAL A 76 -1.69 0.77 -1.42
N ILE A 77 -1.15 1.93 -1.05
CA ILE A 77 0.26 2.14 -0.76
C ILE A 77 0.44 2.02 0.76
N VAL A 78 1.34 1.14 1.20
CA VAL A 78 1.66 0.98 2.62
C VAL A 78 2.91 1.76 2.93
N VAL A 79 2.84 2.63 3.94
CA VAL A 79 3.96 3.48 4.39
C VAL A 79 4.18 3.35 5.89
N ASP A 80 5.40 3.61 6.35
CA ASP A 80 5.67 3.78 7.79
C ASP A 80 5.21 5.17 8.28
N GLU A 81 5.35 5.42 9.58
CA GLU A 81 4.97 6.71 10.21
C GLU A 81 5.74 7.92 9.65
N ARG A 82 6.87 7.69 8.95
CA ARG A 82 7.70 8.71 8.28
C ARG A 82 7.34 8.89 6.80
N ASP A 83 6.22 8.32 6.35
CA ASP A 83 5.74 8.29 4.96
C ASP A 83 6.72 7.58 3.99
N ILE A 84 7.57 6.68 4.51
CA ILE A 84 8.49 5.88 3.68
C ILE A 84 7.73 4.69 3.11
N LEU A 85 7.86 4.47 1.80
CA LEU A 85 7.21 3.37 1.09
C LEU A 85 7.68 1.99 1.59
N VAL A 86 6.77 1.24 2.21
CA VAL A 86 7.01 -0.10 2.73
C VAL A 86 6.56 -1.17 1.74
N ALA A 87 5.35 -1.03 1.17
CA ALA A 87 4.77 -2.05 0.30
C ALA A 87 3.61 -1.51 -0.55
N VAL A 88 3.11 -2.35 -1.45
CA VAL A 88 1.84 -2.15 -2.17
C VAL A 88 0.95 -3.38 -2.06
N GLY A 89 -0.36 -3.17 -2.04
CA GLY A 89 -1.32 -4.26 -1.89
C GLY A 89 -2.75 -3.85 -2.18
N LYS A 90 -3.66 -4.74 -1.85
CA LYS A 90 -5.11 -4.54 -2.01
C LYS A 90 -5.75 -4.37 -0.63
N ALA A 91 -6.56 -3.34 -0.46
CA ALA A 91 -7.38 -3.13 0.72
C ALA A 91 -8.31 -4.33 0.93
N VAL A 92 -8.34 -4.85 2.16
CA VAL A 92 -9.36 -5.80 2.63
C VAL A 92 -10.44 -5.03 3.40
N LEU A 93 -10.04 -4.00 4.13
CA LEU A 93 -10.90 -3.09 4.89
C LEU A 93 -10.92 -1.70 4.21
N SER A 94 -11.99 -0.93 4.44
CA SER A 94 -11.97 0.52 4.15
C SER A 94 -11.00 1.27 5.06
N GLY A 95 -10.60 2.49 4.69
CA GLY A 95 -9.66 3.28 5.50
C GLY A 95 -10.12 3.48 6.94
N GLU A 96 -11.41 3.78 7.14
CA GLU A 96 -12.00 3.93 8.48
C GLU A 96 -11.94 2.63 9.29
N GLU A 97 -12.26 1.49 8.67
CA GLU A 97 -12.19 0.17 9.30
C GLU A 97 -10.75 -0.25 9.62
N MET A 98 -9.77 0.09 8.78
CA MET A 98 -8.36 -0.22 9.03
C MET A 98 -7.89 0.37 10.36
N VAL A 99 -8.33 1.59 10.69
CA VAL A 99 -7.98 2.29 11.94
C VAL A 99 -8.86 1.82 13.10
N ALA A 100 -10.14 1.55 12.87
CA ALA A 100 -11.08 1.18 13.93
C ALA A 100 -10.90 -0.27 14.44
N PHE A 101 -10.38 -1.19 13.62
CA PHE A 101 -10.34 -2.62 13.95
C PHE A 101 -9.02 -3.03 14.61
N SER A 102 -9.10 -3.83 15.66
CA SER A 102 -7.94 -4.41 16.36
C SER A 102 -7.57 -5.83 15.91
N ARG A 103 -8.22 -6.35 14.86
CA ARG A 103 -8.01 -7.72 14.35
C ARG A 103 -8.35 -7.83 12.87
N GLY A 104 -7.77 -8.84 12.22
CA GLY A 104 -7.97 -9.10 10.80
C GLY A 104 -6.91 -8.44 9.91
N ILE A 105 -6.91 -8.82 8.63
CA ILE A 105 -6.04 -8.25 7.60
C ILE A 105 -6.67 -6.93 7.14
N ALA A 106 -5.89 -5.85 7.17
CA ALA A 106 -6.25 -4.55 6.61
C ALA A 106 -5.87 -4.45 5.13
N VAL A 107 -4.65 -4.88 4.79
CA VAL A 107 -4.13 -4.87 3.41
C VAL A 107 -3.53 -6.23 3.09
N LYS A 108 -3.99 -6.82 1.99
CA LYS A 108 -3.35 -8.00 1.40
C LYS A 108 -2.17 -7.54 0.56
N THR A 109 -0.98 -7.65 1.13
CA THR A 109 0.27 -7.23 0.49
C THR A 109 0.53 -8.09 -0.74
N ARG A 110 0.93 -7.43 -1.83
CA ARG A 110 1.27 -8.10 -3.09
C ARG A 110 2.77 -8.03 -3.35
N ILE A 111 3.38 -6.88 -3.12
CA ILE A 111 4.81 -6.65 -3.30
C ILE A 111 5.28 -5.79 -2.13
N GLY A 112 6.21 -6.32 -1.33
CA GLY A 112 6.96 -5.53 -0.36
C GLY A 112 8.12 -4.80 -1.05
N ASN A 113 8.55 -3.66 -0.50
CA ASN A 113 9.64 -2.86 -1.05
C ASN A 113 11.00 -3.44 -0.61
N PRO A 114 11.78 -4.10 -1.49
CA PRO A 114 13.06 -4.71 -1.11
C PRO A 114 14.14 -3.68 -0.78
N LEU A 115 13.91 -2.40 -1.09
CA LEU A 115 14.81 -1.30 -0.76
C LEU A 115 14.43 -0.60 0.54
N PHE A 116 13.35 -1.03 1.20
CA PHE A 116 12.99 -0.51 2.51
C PHE A 116 14.10 -0.84 3.53
N LYS A 117 14.62 0.20 4.17
CA LYS A 117 15.62 0.11 5.23
C LYS A 117 15.27 1.12 6.30
N ARG A 118 15.24 0.71 7.56
CA ARG A 118 15.25 1.65 8.67
C ARG A 118 16.66 2.24 8.76
N ASN A 119 16.77 3.55 8.50
CA ASN A 119 17.92 4.35 8.92
C ASN A 119 17.93 4.46 10.44
#